data_AF-A0A2T4UJ63-F1
#
_entry.id   AF-A0A2T4UJ63-F1
#
_cell.length_a   1.000
_cell.length_b   1.000
_cell.length_c   1.000
_cell.angle_alpha   90.00
_cell.angle_beta   90.00
_cell.angle_gamma   90.00
#
_symmetry.space_group_name_H-M   'P 1'
#
loop_
_entity.id
_entity.type
_entity.pdbx_description
1 polymer ?
#
loop_
_entity_poly.entity_id
_entity_poly.type
_entity_poly.pdbx_seq_one_letter_code
_entity_poly.pdbx_strand_id
1 'polypeptide(L)'
;MPKLKLPLPPIPDKVVPLPKRPGQPKQGPVDLAKEAGISAVDWVDERTSLSGAARWMMFRKVPKGTNWFYTLGSATMFAFLSQAVTGVFLAMYYRPDAASGAYESMRYVNDEVFLGEFVHGMHKWGSSVMVILIFLHMARTFFFGAYKYPRELNWVIGVVLLILTMTMSFTGYLLPFDQRSYWATIVGVNINGTGPLVGPFLSDFLRGGPEFGATTLSRFYAIHMLLVPGLLGALIGFHLYLVAKLGTTAPPWVSAEKYTKKDEEQA
;
A
#
# COMPACT_ATOMS: atom_id res chain seq x y z
N MET A 1 -24.61 -39.65 29.12
CA MET A 1 -24.41 -39.71 27.66
C MET A 1 -22.98 -40.11 27.37
N PRO A 2 -22.72 -41.25 26.72
CA PRO A 2 -21.36 -41.69 26.39
C PRO A 2 -20.77 -40.79 25.30
N LYS A 3 -19.56 -40.24 25.54
CA LYS A 3 -18.86 -39.38 24.57
C LYS A 3 -18.47 -40.21 23.34
N LEU A 4 -19.06 -39.89 22.20
CA LEU A 4 -18.70 -40.44 20.90
C LEU A 4 -17.24 -40.05 20.58
N LYS A 5 -16.30 -40.98 20.73
CA LYS A 5 -14.91 -40.79 20.29
C LYS A 5 -14.88 -41.00 18.78
N LEU A 6 -14.96 -39.91 18.04
CA LEU A 6 -14.68 -39.93 16.60
C LEU A 6 -13.20 -40.29 16.39
N PRO A 7 -12.87 -41.13 15.40
CA PRO A 7 -11.48 -41.41 15.05
C PRO A 7 -10.81 -40.11 14.59
N LEU A 8 -9.57 -39.91 15.05
CA LEU A 8 -8.75 -38.77 14.63
C LEU A 8 -8.55 -38.82 13.11
N PRO A 9 -8.55 -37.67 12.41
CA PRO A 9 -8.26 -37.64 10.99
C PRO A 9 -6.91 -38.32 10.72
N PRO A 10 -6.80 -39.09 9.62
CA PRO A 10 -5.55 -39.75 9.27
C PRO A 10 -4.45 -38.70 9.13
N ILE A 11 -3.37 -38.90 9.87
CA ILE A 11 -2.18 -38.06 9.83
C ILE A 11 -1.60 -38.17 8.41
N PRO A 12 -1.29 -37.06 7.71
CA PRO A 12 -0.69 -37.14 6.38
C PRO A 12 0.58 -37.99 6.42
N ASP A 13 0.77 -38.90 5.46
CA ASP A 13 1.91 -39.84 5.45
C ASP A 13 3.27 -39.13 5.54
N LYS A 14 3.37 -37.86 5.13
CA LYS A 14 4.56 -37.00 5.26
C LYS A 14 4.91 -36.64 6.71
N VAL A 15 4.00 -36.82 7.68
CA VAL A 15 4.18 -36.53 9.12
C VAL A 15 4.45 -37.82 9.91
N VAL A 16 4.18 -38.98 9.32
CA VAL A 16 4.54 -40.27 9.90
C VAL A 16 6.04 -40.48 9.69
N PRO A 17 6.86 -40.54 10.75
CA PRO A 17 8.30 -40.72 10.59
C PRO A 17 8.58 -42.07 9.92
N LEU A 18 9.29 -42.05 8.80
CA LEU A 18 9.68 -43.27 8.08
C LEU A 18 10.55 -44.16 8.99
N PRO A 19 10.41 -45.50 8.91
CA PRO A 19 11.25 -46.41 9.67
C PRO A 19 12.73 -46.20 9.31
N LYS A 20 13.55 -46.10 10.35
CA LYS A 20 14.95 -45.66 10.26
C LYS A 20 15.82 -46.66 9.48
N ARG A 21 16.60 -46.18 8.50
CA ARG A 21 17.67 -46.97 7.87
C ARG A 21 18.86 -47.10 8.83
N PRO A 22 19.49 -48.28 8.97
CA PRO A 22 20.71 -48.43 9.76
C PRO A 22 21.82 -47.48 9.26
N GLY A 23 22.41 -46.68 10.16
CA GLY A 23 23.53 -45.78 9.86
C GLY A 23 23.21 -44.29 9.73
N GLN A 24 21.94 -43.87 9.75
CA GLN A 24 21.60 -42.44 9.75
C GLN A 24 21.84 -41.80 11.13
N PRO A 25 22.51 -40.62 11.20
CA PRO A 25 22.70 -39.88 12.44
C PRO A 25 21.34 -39.59 13.09
N LYS A 26 21.29 -39.57 14.43
CA LYS A 26 20.06 -39.21 15.16
C LYS A 26 19.72 -37.76 14.81
N GLN A 27 18.61 -37.53 14.10
CA GLN A 27 18.05 -36.19 13.93
C GLN A 27 17.77 -35.62 15.33
N GLY A 28 18.37 -34.48 15.64
CA GLY A 28 18.12 -33.78 16.89
C GLY A 28 16.71 -33.18 16.92
N PRO A 29 16.18 -32.79 18.08
CA PRO A 29 14.92 -32.06 18.18
C PRO A 29 14.90 -30.76 17.33
N VAL A 30 16.08 -30.16 17.09
CA VAL A 30 16.25 -29.01 16.20
C VAL A 30 16.07 -29.38 14.73
N ASP A 31 16.55 -30.55 14.31
CA ASP A 31 16.44 -31.01 12.92
C ASP A 31 14.99 -31.38 12.60
N LEU A 32 14.28 -31.99 13.55
CA LEU A 32 12.85 -32.26 13.45
C LEU A 32 12.02 -30.98 13.37
N ALA A 33 12.35 -29.95 14.15
CA ALA A 33 11.67 -28.66 14.08
C ALA A 33 11.91 -27.95 12.72
N LYS A 34 13.13 -28.05 12.18
CA LYS A 34 13.45 -27.56 10.83
C LYS A 34 12.66 -28.31 9.75
N GLU A 35 12.65 -29.64 9.79
CA GLU A 35 11.92 -30.47 8.84
C GLU A 35 10.40 -30.24 8.92
N ALA A 36 9.85 -30.07 10.12
CA ALA A 36 8.45 -29.70 10.31
C ALA A 36 8.13 -28.31 9.72
N GLY A 37 9.03 -27.33 9.89
CA GLY A 37 8.90 -26.01 9.27
C GLY A 37 8.94 -26.06 7.74
N ILE A 38 9.87 -26.83 7.17
CA ILE A 38 9.99 -27.02 5.72
C ILE A 38 8.75 -27.73 5.17
N SER A 39 8.29 -28.80 5.83
CA SER A 39 7.08 -29.54 5.44
C SER A 39 5.82 -28.68 5.49
N ALA A 40 5.69 -27.80 6.49
CA ALA A 40 4.58 -26.85 6.57
C ALA A 40 4.61 -25.83 5.41
N VAL A 41 5.79 -25.29 5.09
CA VAL A 41 5.97 -24.38 3.95
C VAL A 41 5.64 -25.09 2.63
N ASP A 42 6.13 -26.32 2.43
CA ASP A 42 5.87 -27.11 1.24
C ASP A 42 4.38 -27.46 1.10
N TRP A 43 3.70 -27.79 2.21
CA TRP A 43 2.26 -28.07 2.22
C TRP A 43 1.42 -26.86 1.80
N VAL A 44 1.82 -25.65 2.23
CA VAL A 44 1.18 -24.39 1.83
C VAL A 44 1.49 -24.08 0.37
N ASP A 45 2.74 -24.25 -0.06
CA ASP A 45 3.15 -23.99 -1.44
C ASP A 45 2.49 -24.95 -2.42
N GLU A 46 2.32 -26.22 -2.06
CA GLU A 46 1.60 -27.22 -2.85
C GLU A 46 0.13 -26.82 -3.10
N ARG A 47 -0.49 -26.09 -2.17
CA ARG A 47 -1.89 -25.63 -2.27
C ARG A 47 -2.05 -24.28 -2.95
N THR A 48 -1.07 -23.41 -2.78
CA THR A 48 -1.19 -22.00 -3.16
C THR A 48 -0.32 -21.64 -4.37
N SER A 49 0.71 -22.46 -4.65
CA SER A 49 1.75 -22.20 -5.65
C SER A 49 2.37 -20.79 -5.55
N LEU A 50 2.34 -20.21 -4.33
CA LEU A 50 2.75 -18.84 -4.07
C LEU A 50 4.26 -18.64 -4.22
N SER A 51 5.07 -19.67 -3.96
CA SER A 51 6.53 -19.56 -4.06
C SER A 51 7.00 -19.24 -5.48
N GLY A 52 6.29 -19.74 -6.50
CA GLY A 52 6.56 -19.44 -7.91
C GLY A 52 6.40 -17.96 -8.22
N ALA A 53 5.26 -17.38 -7.83
CA ALA A 53 4.98 -15.96 -8.01
C ALA A 53 5.94 -15.07 -7.20
N ALA A 54 6.26 -15.46 -5.96
CA ALA A 54 7.20 -14.74 -5.10
C ALA A 54 8.63 -14.76 -5.69
N ARG A 55 9.11 -15.91 -6.15
CA ARG A 55 10.42 -16.03 -6.81
C ARG A 55 10.46 -15.20 -8.10
N TRP A 56 9.40 -15.25 -8.90
CA TRP A 56 9.29 -14.43 -10.11
C TRP A 56 9.41 -12.93 -9.82
N MET A 57 8.76 -12.44 -8.77
CA MET A 57 8.84 -11.04 -8.37
C MET A 57 10.24 -10.67 -7.83
N MET A 58 10.79 -11.50 -6.93
CA MET A 58 12.02 -11.20 -6.19
C MET A 58 13.30 -11.34 -7.03
N PHE A 59 13.34 -12.31 -7.95
CA PHE A 59 14.53 -12.64 -8.74
C PHE A 59 14.50 -12.06 -10.16
N ARG A 60 13.68 -11.04 -10.40
CA ARG A 60 13.67 -10.34 -11.69
C ARG A 60 15.03 -9.69 -11.98
N LYS A 61 15.47 -9.76 -13.23
CA LYS A 61 16.70 -9.07 -13.67
C LYS A 61 16.43 -7.56 -13.73
N VAL A 62 17.34 -6.78 -13.14
CA VAL A 62 17.30 -5.31 -13.19
C VAL A 62 18.35 -4.83 -14.19
N PRO A 63 18.04 -3.82 -15.04
CA PRO A 63 19.02 -3.27 -15.98
C PRO A 63 20.30 -2.77 -15.30
N LYS A 64 21.45 -3.00 -15.95
CA LYS A 64 22.74 -2.45 -15.51
C LYS A 64 22.70 -0.91 -15.54
N GLY A 65 23.44 -0.27 -14.62
CA GLY A 65 23.49 1.20 -14.52
C GLY A 65 22.32 1.83 -13.75
N THR A 66 21.49 1.02 -13.08
CA THR A 66 20.45 1.48 -12.16
C THR A 66 21.06 2.29 -11.01
N ASN A 67 20.42 3.40 -10.63
CA ASN A 67 20.87 4.29 -9.56
C ASN A 67 19.75 4.53 -8.52
N TRP A 68 20.03 5.37 -7.53
CA TRP A 68 19.10 5.69 -6.44
C TRP A 68 17.74 6.23 -6.89
N PHE A 69 17.62 6.88 -8.06
CA PHE A 69 16.32 7.37 -8.53
C PHE A 69 15.31 6.25 -8.85
N TYR A 70 15.76 5.00 -8.98
CA TYR A 70 14.87 3.85 -9.16
C TYR A 70 14.22 3.38 -7.85
N THR A 71 14.71 3.82 -6.69
CA THR A 71 14.12 3.48 -5.38
C THR A 71 12.97 4.40 -5.00
N LEU A 72 12.72 5.49 -5.75
CA LEU A 72 11.64 6.43 -5.45
C LEU A 72 10.26 5.76 -5.43
N GLY A 73 10.03 4.75 -6.29
CA GLY A 73 8.79 3.98 -6.29
C GLY A 73 8.61 3.17 -5.01
N SER A 74 9.65 2.43 -4.57
CA SER A 74 9.60 1.67 -3.33
C SER A 74 9.58 2.56 -2.08
N ALA A 75 10.25 3.72 -2.11
CA ALA A 75 10.18 4.71 -1.05
C ALA A 75 8.76 5.28 -0.90
N THR A 76 8.09 5.57 -2.02
CA THR A 76 6.68 6.02 -2.01
C THR A 76 5.75 4.94 -1.47
N MET A 77 5.98 3.67 -1.85
CA MET A 77 5.24 2.52 -1.31
C MET A 77 5.44 2.36 0.21
N PHE A 78 6.68 2.51 0.69
CA PHE A 78 6.96 2.49 2.12
C PHE A 78 6.26 3.63 2.86
N ALA A 79 6.27 4.84 2.29
CA ALA A 79 5.54 5.97 2.86
C ALA A 79 4.03 5.69 2.95
N PHE A 80 3.42 5.13 1.89
CA PHE A 80 2.02 4.70 1.91
C PHE A 80 1.73 3.67 3.00
N LEU A 81 2.56 2.63 3.14
CA LEU A 81 2.40 1.62 4.19
C LEU A 81 2.53 2.22 5.59
N SER A 82 3.49 3.13 5.79
CA SER A 82 3.63 3.88 7.04
C SER A 82 2.39 4.71 7.33
N GLN A 83 1.82 5.41 6.34
CA GLN A 83 0.56 6.15 6.47
C GLN A 83 -0.62 5.23 6.82
N ALA A 84 -0.73 4.07 6.16
CA ALA A 84 -1.80 3.11 6.44
C ALA A 84 -1.72 2.58 7.88
N VAL A 85 -0.52 2.18 8.34
CA VAL A 85 -0.32 1.67 9.70
C VAL A 85 -0.60 2.75 10.74
N THR A 86 0.01 3.93 10.60
CA THR A 86 -0.20 5.05 11.54
C THR A 86 -1.65 5.52 11.53
N GLY A 87 -2.30 5.57 10.37
CA GLY A 87 -3.71 5.93 10.22
C GLY A 87 -4.66 4.97 10.93
N VAL A 88 -4.38 3.66 10.88
CA VAL A 88 -5.15 2.66 11.65
C VAL A 88 -5.05 2.90 13.15
N PHE A 89 -3.85 3.19 13.67
CA PHE A 89 -3.69 3.53 15.10
C PHE A 89 -4.45 4.80 15.48
N LEU A 90 -4.35 5.87 14.68
CA LEU A 90 -5.08 7.10 14.94
C LEU A 90 -6.60 6.88 14.91
N ALA A 91 -7.09 6.07 13.97
CA ALA A 91 -8.49 5.75 13.84
C ALA A 91 -9.08 4.99 15.05
N MET A 92 -8.25 4.30 15.85
CA MET A 92 -8.71 3.64 17.08
C MET A 92 -9.06 4.63 18.20
N TYR A 93 -8.52 5.86 18.15
CA TYR A 93 -8.76 6.91 19.15
C TYR A 93 -9.61 8.07 18.63
N TYR A 94 -9.60 8.29 17.31
CA TYR A 94 -10.26 9.41 16.67
C TYR A 94 -11.79 9.29 16.71
N ARG A 95 -12.47 10.40 17.03
CA ARG A 95 -13.93 10.50 17.04
C ARG A 95 -14.42 11.49 15.98
N PRO A 96 -15.07 11.06 14.88
CA PRO A 96 -15.56 11.94 13.82
C PRO A 96 -16.82 12.72 14.23
N ASP A 97 -16.73 13.54 15.27
CA ASP A 97 -17.82 14.38 15.78
C ASP A 97 -17.41 15.86 15.77
N ALA A 98 -18.18 16.67 15.05
CA ALA A 98 -17.88 18.09 14.81
C ALA A 98 -18.16 19.00 16.01
N ALA A 99 -18.95 18.56 17.01
CA ALA A 99 -19.30 19.41 18.15
C ALA A 99 -18.12 19.62 19.11
N SER A 100 -17.40 18.54 19.42
CA SER A 100 -16.16 18.59 20.22
C SER A 100 -15.30 17.33 20.06
N GLY A 101 -15.89 16.19 19.66
CA GLY A 101 -15.19 14.92 19.66
C GLY A 101 -13.94 14.86 18.78
N ALA A 102 -13.96 15.48 17.59
CA ALA A 102 -12.85 15.40 16.65
C ALA A 102 -11.59 16.09 17.17
N TYR A 103 -11.69 17.37 17.54
CA TYR A 103 -10.58 18.13 18.08
C TYR A 103 -10.08 17.54 19.41
N GLU A 104 -10.99 17.24 20.34
CA GLU A 104 -10.63 16.68 21.65
C GLU A 104 -9.97 15.30 21.53
N SER A 105 -10.44 14.44 20.61
CA SER A 105 -9.79 13.15 20.37
C SER A 105 -8.36 13.30 19.85
N MET A 106 -8.10 14.30 19.00
CA MET A 106 -6.75 14.58 18.52
C MET A 106 -5.86 15.18 19.62
N ARG A 107 -6.39 16.07 20.46
CA ARG A 107 -5.69 16.57 21.66
C ARG A 107 -5.31 15.41 22.57
N TYR A 108 -6.26 14.51 22.88
CA TYR A 108 -6.03 13.32 23.70
C TYR A 108 -4.92 12.42 23.12
N VAL A 109 -4.93 12.18 21.80
CA VAL A 109 -3.86 11.42 21.13
C VAL A 109 -2.49 12.06 21.33
N ASN A 110 -2.39 13.38 21.22
CA ASN A 110 -1.09 14.05 21.38
C ASN A 110 -0.62 14.09 22.84
N ASP A 111 -1.54 14.36 23.77
CA ASP A 111 -1.15 14.73 25.13
C ASP A 111 -1.16 13.53 26.11
N GLU A 112 -2.01 12.52 25.88
CA GLU A 112 -2.30 11.49 26.88
C GLU A 112 -1.98 10.06 26.41
N VAL A 113 -2.04 9.77 25.11
CA VAL A 113 -1.75 8.43 24.58
C VAL A 113 -0.25 8.19 24.54
N PHE A 114 0.20 7.04 25.06
CA PHE A 114 1.61 6.62 24.98
C PHE A 114 2.09 6.59 23.52
N LEU A 115 3.13 7.37 23.20
CA LEU A 115 3.65 7.59 21.84
C LEU A 115 2.62 8.15 20.84
N GLY A 116 1.49 8.69 21.29
CA GLY A 116 0.44 9.18 20.40
C GLY A 116 0.87 10.39 19.58
N GLU A 117 1.55 11.38 20.17
CA GLU A 117 2.16 12.50 19.44
C GLU A 117 3.16 12.01 18.38
N PHE A 118 3.95 11.00 18.70
CA PHE A 118 4.92 10.43 17.75
C PHE A 118 4.22 9.78 16.56
N VAL A 119 3.20 8.95 16.79
CA VAL A 119 2.42 8.29 15.73
C VAL A 119 1.68 9.34 14.88
N HIS A 120 1.07 10.34 15.52
CA HIS A 120 0.41 11.44 14.81
C HIS A 120 1.42 12.26 13.99
N GLY A 121 2.59 12.54 14.55
CA GLY A 121 3.70 13.21 13.86
C GLY A 121 4.18 12.41 12.64
N MET A 122 4.37 11.09 12.78
CA MET A 122 4.70 10.21 11.65
C MET A 122 3.63 10.25 10.56
N HIS A 123 2.35 10.28 10.93
CA HIS A 123 1.25 10.39 9.96
C HIS A 123 1.32 11.74 9.24
N LYS A 124 1.32 12.84 9.98
CA LYS A 124 1.33 14.22 9.44
C LYS A 124 2.55 14.51 8.56
N TRP A 125 3.76 14.24 9.04
CA TRP A 125 4.99 14.48 8.27
C TRP A 125 5.20 13.44 7.18
N GLY A 126 4.80 12.19 7.43
CA GLY A 126 4.86 11.12 6.44
C GLY A 126 3.96 11.38 5.23
N SER A 127 2.80 12.03 5.40
CA SER A 127 1.98 12.51 4.28
C SER A 127 2.76 13.49 3.40
N SER A 128 3.43 14.49 3.99
CA SER A 128 4.26 15.44 3.21
C SER A 128 5.40 14.74 2.47
N VAL A 129 6.07 13.78 3.13
CA VAL A 129 7.13 12.97 2.51
C VAL A 129 6.57 12.14 1.35
N MET A 130 5.40 11.52 1.52
CA MET A 130 4.75 10.74 0.46
C MET A 130 4.45 11.60 -0.77
N VAL A 131 3.93 12.81 -0.57
CA VAL A 131 3.67 13.76 -1.66
C VAL A 131 4.97 14.14 -2.38
N ILE A 132 6.03 14.46 -1.65
CA ILE A 132 7.34 14.78 -2.27
C ILE A 132 7.87 13.59 -3.07
N LEU A 133 7.83 12.38 -2.50
CA LEU A 133 8.34 11.18 -3.14
C LEU A 133 7.56 10.82 -4.41
N ILE A 134 6.23 10.94 -4.42
CA ILE A 134 5.45 10.65 -5.61
C ILE A 134 5.74 11.66 -6.72
N PHE A 135 5.91 12.95 -6.41
CA PHE A 135 6.33 13.95 -7.41
C PHE A 135 7.73 13.66 -7.96
N LEU A 136 8.69 13.30 -7.12
CA LEU A 136 10.03 12.89 -7.58
C LEU A 136 9.97 11.62 -8.43
N HIS A 137 9.13 10.66 -8.06
CA HIS A 137 8.91 9.44 -8.83
C HIS A 137 8.31 9.74 -10.22
N MET A 138 7.33 10.65 -10.28
CA MET A 138 6.73 11.12 -11.53
C MET A 138 7.75 11.86 -12.40
N ALA A 139 8.56 12.75 -11.82
CA ALA A 139 9.62 13.45 -12.54
C ALA A 139 10.62 12.46 -13.15
N ARG A 140 11.10 11.49 -12.35
CA ARG A 140 12.00 10.44 -12.82
C ARG A 140 11.40 9.65 -13.97
N THR A 141 10.15 9.21 -13.84
CA THR A 141 9.49 8.38 -14.87
C THR A 141 9.29 9.16 -16.17
N PHE A 142 9.03 10.46 -16.08
CA PHE A 142 8.97 11.36 -17.23
C PHE A 142 10.34 11.55 -17.89
N PHE A 143 11.35 12.01 -17.16
CA PHE A 143 12.69 12.28 -17.71
C PHE A 143 13.39 11.03 -18.24
N PHE A 144 13.07 9.86 -17.69
CA PHE A 144 13.69 8.59 -18.10
C PHE A 144 12.90 7.91 -19.23
N GLY A 145 11.82 8.53 -19.72
CA GLY A 145 10.97 7.98 -20.78
C GLY A 145 10.27 6.68 -20.39
N ALA A 146 10.09 6.44 -19.09
CA ALA A 146 9.57 5.17 -18.58
C ALA A 146 8.09 4.95 -18.89
N TYR A 147 7.36 6.01 -19.26
CA TYR A 147 5.96 5.97 -19.69
C TYR A 147 5.75 5.51 -21.13
N LYS A 148 6.80 5.48 -21.96
CA LYS A 148 6.71 5.09 -23.38
C LYS A 148 6.38 3.59 -23.52
N TYR A 149 5.93 3.21 -24.72
CA TYR A 149 5.63 1.83 -25.09
C TYR A 149 6.64 0.82 -24.50
N PRO A 150 6.18 -0.28 -23.89
CA PRO A 150 4.78 -0.74 -23.71
C PRO A 150 4.16 -0.38 -22.33
N ARG A 151 4.59 0.72 -21.68
CA ARG A 151 4.25 1.06 -20.28
C ARG A 151 3.26 2.22 -20.12
N GLU A 152 2.51 2.57 -21.16
CA GLU A 152 1.55 3.67 -21.16
C GLU A 152 0.46 3.47 -20.11
N LEU A 153 -0.07 2.25 -20.00
CA LEU A 153 -1.08 1.92 -19.00
C LEU A 153 -0.54 2.08 -17.57
N ASN A 154 0.72 1.69 -17.34
CA ASN A 154 1.35 1.85 -16.04
C ASN A 154 1.51 3.33 -15.66
N TRP A 155 1.79 4.18 -16.65
CA TRP A 155 1.85 5.63 -16.46
C TRP A 155 0.47 6.22 -16.14
N VAL A 156 -0.59 5.84 -16.86
CA VAL A 156 -1.96 6.30 -16.57
C VAL A 156 -2.37 5.95 -15.14
N ILE A 157 -2.08 4.72 -14.70
CA ILE A 157 -2.31 4.33 -13.30
C ILE A 157 -1.49 5.19 -12.34
N GLY A 158 -0.23 5.48 -12.66
CA GLY A 158 0.62 6.38 -11.86
C GLY A 158 0.03 7.78 -11.71
N VAL A 159 -0.54 8.35 -12.77
CA VAL A 159 -1.23 9.65 -12.72
C VAL A 159 -2.49 9.58 -11.84
N VAL A 160 -3.28 8.51 -11.95
CA VAL A 160 -4.45 8.31 -11.08
C VAL A 160 -4.02 8.17 -9.61
N LEU A 161 -2.95 7.42 -9.32
CA LEU A 161 -2.38 7.30 -7.99
C LEU A 161 -1.90 8.64 -7.41
N LEU A 162 -1.33 9.52 -8.25
CA LEU A 162 -0.98 10.88 -7.86
C LEU A 162 -2.21 11.67 -7.43
N ILE A 163 -3.28 11.65 -8.23
CA ILE A 163 -4.54 12.35 -7.90
C ILE A 163 -5.12 11.82 -6.59
N LEU A 164 -5.19 10.50 -6.42
CA LEU A 164 -5.68 9.88 -5.19
C LEU A 164 -4.81 10.22 -3.97
N THR A 165 -3.49 10.31 -4.12
CA THR A 165 -2.58 10.75 -3.05
C THR A 165 -2.86 12.20 -2.65
N MET A 166 -3.10 13.08 -3.61
CA MET A 166 -3.50 14.47 -3.31
C MET A 166 -4.88 14.52 -2.62
N THR A 167 -5.83 13.67 -3.03
CA THR A 167 -7.13 13.53 -2.35
C THR A 167 -6.97 13.04 -0.92
N MET A 168 -6.06 12.10 -0.64
CA MET A 168 -5.73 11.67 0.72
C MET A 168 -5.24 12.84 1.57
N SER A 169 -4.25 13.60 1.08
CA SER A 169 -3.72 14.74 1.82
C SER A 169 -4.79 15.79 2.11
N PHE A 170 -5.69 16.06 1.16
CA PHE A 170 -6.80 17.00 1.36
C PHE A 170 -7.83 16.50 2.38
N THR A 171 -8.28 15.26 2.25
CA THR A 171 -9.34 14.71 3.12
C THR A 171 -8.86 14.51 4.55
N GLY A 172 -7.60 14.11 4.75
CA GLY A 172 -6.99 13.96 6.07
C GLY A 172 -6.75 15.29 6.76
N TYR A 173 -6.51 16.36 5.98
CA TYR A 173 -6.27 17.69 6.53
C TYR A 173 -7.44 18.22 7.34
N LEU A 174 -8.69 17.88 6.98
CA LEU A 174 -9.90 18.29 7.71
C LEU A 174 -10.03 17.64 9.09
N LEU A 175 -9.52 16.42 9.27
CA LEU A 175 -9.89 15.56 10.40
C LEU A 175 -9.57 16.13 11.79
N PRO A 176 -8.49 16.89 12.02
CA PRO A 176 -8.27 17.57 13.29
C PRO A 176 -9.37 18.57 13.67
N PHE A 177 -10.12 19.07 12.69
CA PHE A 177 -11.24 19.98 12.86
C PHE A 177 -10.91 21.25 13.66
N ASP A 178 -9.69 21.77 13.48
CA ASP A 178 -9.23 23.05 13.99
C ASP A 178 -9.56 24.20 13.01
N GLN A 179 -9.35 25.45 13.42
CA GLN A 179 -9.68 26.60 12.58
C GLN A 179 -8.95 26.58 11.23
N ARG A 180 -7.70 26.12 11.19
CA ARG A 180 -6.92 26.10 9.96
C ARG A 180 -7.46 25.07 8.98
N SER A 181 -7.69 23.85 9.44
CA SER A 181 -8.22 22.75 8.63
C SER A 181 -9.64 23.03 8.15
N TYR A 182 -10.50 23.57 9.01
CA TYR A 182 -11.87 23.95 8.66
C TYR A 182 -11.92 24.95 7.49
N TRP A 183 -11.23 26.09 7.63
CA TRP A 183 -11.25 27.13 6.60
C TRP A 183 -10.51 26.73 5.33
N ALA A 184 -9.39 26.01 5.44
CA ALA A 184 -8.69 25.49 4.26
C ALA A 184 -9.58 24.54 3.45
N THR A 185 -10.37 23.70 4.13
CA THR A 185 -11.27 22.75 3.46
C THR A 185 -12.43 23.46 2.78
N ILE A 186 -13.00 24.50 3.40
CA ILE A 186 -14.01 25.34 2.75
C ILE A 186 -13.48 25.93 1.44
N VAL A 187 -12.27 26.49 1.46
CA VAL A 187 -11.63 27.02 0.25
C VAL A 187 -11.46 25.92 -0.80
N GLY A 188 -10.93 24.76 -0.42
CA GLY A 188 -10.73 23.64 -1.34
C GLY A 188 -12.03 23.11 -1.96
N VAL A 189 -13.09 22.96 -1.17
CA VAL A 189 -14.41 22.52 -1.64
C VAL A 189 -15.07 23.57 -2.54
N ASN A 190 -14.87 24.86 -2.27
CA ASN A 190 -15.37 25.94 -3.12
C ASN A 190 -14.64 26.01 -4.46
N ILE A 191 -13.31 25.82 -4.48
CA ILE A 191 -12.53 25.73 -5.73
C ILE A 191 -13.03 24.56 -6.59
N ASN A 192 -13.20 23.37 -5.99
CA ASN A 192 -13.75 22.22 -6.71
C ASN A 192 -15.18 22.47 -7.22
N GLY A 193 -15.96 23.29 -6.51
CA GLY A 193 -17.29 23.74 -6.91
C GLY A 193 -17.32 24.58 -8.18
N THR A 194 -16.21 25.21 -8.57
CA THR A 194 -16.13 26.03 -9.80
C THR A 194 -16.02 25.20 -11.08
N GLY A 195 -15.73 23.89 -10.97
CA GLY A 195 -15.63 23.01 -12.13
C GLY A 195 -16.96 22.89 -12.88
N PRO A 196 -16.98 22.94 -14.22
CA PRO A 196 -18.23 22.84 -14.98
C PRO A 196 -18.87 21.46 -14.79
N LEU A 197 -20.19 21.41 -14.86
CA LEU A 197 -21.05 20.22 -14.79
C LEU A 197 -20.97 19.46 -13.46
N VAL A 198 -19.82 18.89 -13.09
CA VAL A 198 -19.66 18.00 -11.93
C VAL A 198 -19.27 18.76 -10.66
N GLY A 199 -18.63 19.92 -10.78
CA GLY A 199 -18.12 20.71 -9.65
C GLY A 199 -19.20 21.06 -8.60
N PRO A 200 -20.35 21.64 -8.99
CA PRO A 200 -21.41 21.97 -8.05
C PRO A 200 -21.94 20.75 -7.28
N PHE A 201 -22.17 19.63 -7.96
CA PHE A 201 -22.64 18.39 -7.31
C PHE A 201 -21.59 17.81 -6.37
N LEU A 202 -20.31 17.82 -6.77
CA LEU A 202 -19.22 17.35 -5.92
C LEU A 202 -19.07 18.23 -4.68
N SER A 203 -19.15 19.54 -4.83
CA SER A 203 -19.03 20.49 -3.72
C SER A 203 -20.17 20.34 -2.72
N ASP A 204 -21.41 20.21 -3.22
CA ASP A 204 -22.60 19.95 -2.39
C ASP A 204 -22.52 18.58 -1.69
N PHE A 205 -22.08 17.54 -2.40
CA PHE A 205 -21.83 16.23 -1.83
C PHE A 205 -20.73 16.25 -0.75
N LEU A 206 -19.63 16.98 -0.95
CA LEU A 206 -18.58 17.05 0.07
C LEU A 206 -19.03 17.86 1.28
N ARG A 207 -19.78 18.94 1.07
CA ARG A 207 -20.29 19.80 2.14
C ARG A 207 -21.36 19.09 2.96
N GLY A 208 -22.34 18.44 2.34
CA GLY A 208 -23.37 17.66 3.05
C GLY A 208 -24.32 18.46 3.92
N GLY A 209 -24.52 19.74 3.62
CA GLY A 209 -25.41 20.65 4.33
C GLY A 209 -25.16 22.11 3.95
N PRO A 210 -25.94 23.05 4.51
CA PRO A 210 -25.73 24.49 4.30
C PRO A 210 -24.36 24.95 4.84
N GLU A 211 -23.88 24.31 5.90
CA GLU A 211 -22.62 24.60 6.56
C GLU A 211 -21.79 23.32 6.76
N PHE A 212 -20.48 23.50 6.99
CA PHE A 212 -19.60 22.38 7.33
C PHE A 212 -19.88 21.93 8.77
N GLY A 213 -20.27 20.67 8.93
CA GLY A 213 -20.66 20.10 10.22
C GLY A 213 -20.45 18.59 10.30
N ALA A 214 -21.25 17.92 11.13
CA ALA A 214 -21.10 16.48 11.42
C ALA A 214 -21.13 15.59 10.17
N THR A 215 -22.05 15.86 9.23
CA THR A 215 -22.15 15.11 7.96
C THR A 215 -20.92 15.27 7.10
N THR A 216 -20.40 16.50 6.96
CA THR A 216 -19.17 16.80 6.22
C THR A 216 -18.01 16.00 6.79
N LEU A 217 -17.82 16.08 8.11
CA LEU A 217 -16.71 15.42 8.79
C LEU A 217 -16.77 13.90 8.65
N SER A 218 -17.96 13.32 8.83
CA SER A 218 -18.18 11.88 8.67
C SER A 218 -17.91 11.40 7.23
N ARG A 219 -18.29 12.19 6.21
CA ARG A 219 -17.96 11.89 4.80
C ARG A 219 -16.46 11.93 4.55
N PHE A 220 -15.79 12.99 5.00
CA PHE A 220 -14.34 13.11 4.85
C PHE A 220 -13.60 11.98 5.56
N TYR A 221 -14.02 11.60 6.76
CA TYR A 221 -13.46 10.46 7.49
C TYR A 221 -13.64 9.15 6.71
N ALA A 222 -14.85 8.86 6.20
CA ALA A 222 -15.10 7.67 5.40
C ALA A 222 -14.28 7.63 4.10
N ILE A 223 -14.13 8.77 3.42
CA ILE A 223 -13.32 8.89 2.21
C ILE A 223 -11.85 8.65 2.53
N HIS A 224 -11.34 9.26 3.60
CA HIS A 224 -9.94 9.22 3.99
C HIS A 224 -9.51 7.86 4.54
N MET A 225 -10.35 7.21 5.35
CA MET A 225 -9.98 5.94 5.99
C MET A 225 -10.35 4.70 5.18
N LEU A 226 -11.42 4.75 4.38
CA LEU A 226 -11.94 3.56 3.69
C LEU A 226 -11.78 3.66 2.17
N LEU A 227 -12.45 4.62 1.54
CA LEU A 227 -12.63 4.64 0.09
C LEU A 227 -11.31 4.83 -0.66
N VAL A 228 -10.58 5.89 -0.32
CA VAL A 228 -9.36 6.26 -1.05
C VAL A 228 -8.19 5.34 -0.73
N PRO A 229 -7.92 4.93 0.53
CA PRO A 229 -6.89 3.92 0.80
C PRO A 229 -7.15 2.57 0.15
N GLY A 230 -8.42 2.13 0.12
CA GLY A 230 -8.79 0.88 -0.56
C GLY A 230 -8.51 0.94 -2.06
N LEU A 231 -8.89 2.05 -2.71
CA LEU A 231 -8.61 2.27 -4.13
C LEU A 231 -7.11 2.41 -4.43
N LEU A 232 -6.37 3.13 -3.57
CA LEU A 232 -4.91 3.22 -3.65
C LEU A 232 -4.28 1.83 -3.56
N GLY A 233 -4.64 1.02 -2.57
CA GLY A 233 -4.11 -0.33 -2.41
C GLY A 233 -4.35 -1.21 -3.64
N ALA A 234 -5.56 -1.18 -4.20
CA ALA A 234 -5.90 -1.92 -5.42
C ALA A 234 -5.07 -1.46 -6.64
N LEU A 235 -4.99 -0.14 -6.87
CA LEU A 235 -4.25 0.41 -8.00
C LEU A 235 -2.73 0.27 -7.84
N ILE A 236 -2.20 0.38 -6.63
CA ILE A 236 -0.79 0.09 -6.34
C ILE A 236 -0.49 -1.38 -6.66
N GLY A 237 -1.36 -2.31 -6.24
CA GLY A 237 -1.23 -3.72 -6.59
C GLY A 237 -1.17 -3.94 -8.10
N PHE A 238 -2.08 -3.31 -8.85
CA PHE A 238 -2.09 -3.40 -10.31
C PHE A 238 -0.87 -2.71 -10.96
N HIS A 239 -0.43 -1.57 -10.43
CA HIS A 239 0.76 -0.87 -10.88
C HIS A 239 2.02 -1.73 -10.69
N LEU A 240 2.18 -2.36 -9.52
CA LEU A 240 3.30 -3.26 -9.24
C LEU A 240 3.25 -4.52 -10.11
N TYR A 241 2.07 -5.07 -10.37
CA TYR A 241 1.90 -6.19 -11.29
C TYR A 241 2.41 -5.85 -12.70
N LEU A 242 2.04 -4.68 -13.25
CA LEU A 242 2.52 -4.24 -14.56
C LEU A 242 4.04 -3.98 -14.57
N VAL A 243 4.59 -3.41 -13.50
CA VAL A 243 6.04 -3.22 -13.34
C VAL A 243 6.78 -4.57 -13.27
N ALA A 244 6.21 -5.58 -12.64
CA ALA A 244 6.78 -6.93 -12.58
C ALA A 244 6.69 -7.62 -13.95
N LYS A 245 5.56 -7.46 -14.67
CA LYS A 245 5.33 -8.04 -16.00
C LYS A 245 6.17 -7.41 -17.11
N LEU A 246 6.28 -6.08 -17.14
CA LEU A 246 6.90 -5.33 -18.23
C LEU A 246 8.37 -4.97 -17.98
N GLY A 247 8.86 -5.18 -16.75
CA GLY A 247 10.21 -4.82 -16.34
C GLY A 247 10.42 -3.30 -16.19
N THR A 248 11.57 -2.92 -15.63
CA THR A 248 11.98 -1.52 -15.50
C THR A 248 12.77 -1.08 -16.73
N THR A 249 12.65 0.21 -17.08
CA THR A 249 13.46 0.78 -18.16
C THR A 249 14.93 0.81 -17.80
N ALA A 250 15.81 0.58 -18.78
CA ALA A 250 17.20 0.93 -18.64
C ALA A 250 17.35 2.46 -18.48
N PRO A 251 18.43 2.93 -17.85
CA PRO A 251 18.68 4.36 -17.75
C PRO A 251 18.93 5.00 -19.13
N PRO A 252 18.52 6.27 -19.36
CA PRO A 252 18.67 6.93 -20.66
C PRO A 252 20.10 7.02 -21.20
N TRP A 253 21.11 6.96 -20.32
CA TRP A 253 22.52 7.02 -20.68
C TRP A 253 23.13 5.67 -21.06
N VAL A 254 22.39 4.57 -20.89
CA VAL A 254 22.83 3.24 -21.30
C VAL A 254 22.33 3.02 -22.73
N SER A 255 23.26 2.78 -23.66
CA SER A 255 22.87 2.43 -25.04
C SER A 255 22.08 1.13 -25.04
N ALA A 256 20.91 1.14 -25.68
CA ALA A 256 20.17 -0.09 -25.93
C ALA A 256 21.06 -1.01 -26.76
N GLU A 257 21.40 -2.19 -26.24
CA GLU A 257 22.00 -3.24 -27.04
C GLU A 257 21.04 -3.51 -28.20
N LYS A 258 21.53 -3.47 -29.44
CA LYS A 258 20.67 -3.67 -30.61
C LYS A 258 20.01 -5.03 -30.47
N TYR A 259 18.68 -5.06 -30.47
CA TYR A 259 17.90 -6.29 -30.52
C TYR A 259 18.45 -7.18 -31.64
N THR A 260 18.97 -8.35 -31.30
CA THR A 260 19.46 -9.31 -32.30
C THR A 260 18.41 -10.39 -32.51
N LYS A 261 18.31 -10.96 -33.71
CA LYS A 261 17.36 -12.05 -34.01
C LYS A 261 17.51 -13.28 -33.10
N LYS A 262 18.63 -13.42 -32.37
CA LYS A 262 18.82 -14.48 -31.37
C LYS A 262 17.93 -14.31 -30.13
N ASP A 263 17.48 -13.09 -29.84
CA ASP A 263 16.67 -12.77 -28.68
C ASP A 263 15.17 -13.14 -28.89
N GLU A 264 14.74 -13.29 -30.15
CA GLU A 264 13.39 -13.75 -30.53
C GLU A 264 13.18 -15.26 -30.31
N GLU A 265 14.24 -16.07 -30.46
CA GLU A 265 14.18 -17.53 -30.24
C GLU A 265 14.20 -17.92 -28.75
N GLN A 266 14.48 -16.98 -27.85
CA GLN A 266 14.68 -17.25 -26.42
C GLN A 266 13.61 -16.64 -25.48
N ALA A 267 12.63 -15.91 -26.03
CA ALA A 267 11.51 -15.32 -25.30
C ALA A 267 10.23 -16.14 -25.45
#